data_AF-A0A7S4S7F2-F1
#
_entry.id   AF-A0A7S4S7F2-F1
#
_cell.length_a   1.000
_cell.length_b   1.000
_cell.length_c   1.000
_cell.angle_alpha   90.00
_cell.angle_beta   90.00
_cell.angle_gamma   90.00
#
_symmetry.space_group_name_H-M   'P 1'
#
loop_
_entity.id
_entity.type
_entity.pdbx_description
1 polymer ?
#
loop_
_entity_poly.entity_id
_entity_poly.type
_entity_poly.pdbx_seq_one_letter_code
_entity_poly.pdbx_strand_id
1 'polypeptide(L)'
;TVILGLFYLFYSRFLSGAIPDDFLKSIREEDPSVEVVVDLSDNFITDLSSSLTTFTNMNLVLVDSDITSPAPEELCDTDHTGWTAGMVGQVRDGGASNACDAILCPLGSYNKDGRLSVARGCDDCTSCTTFGCTSCMDDTPTTGDKVYEILNELFT
;
A
#
# COMPACT_ATOMS: atom_id res chain seq x y z
N THR A 1 3.83 -3.43 22.20
CA THR A 1 4.02 -2.25 21.34
C THR A 1 3.15 -1.13 21.86
N VAL A 2 3.71 0.05 22.08
CA VAL A 2 2.93 1.26 22.40
C VAL A 2 2.67 1.95 21.06
N ILE A 3 1.40 1.98 20.64
CA ILE A 3 0.99 2.72 19.44
C ILE A 3 0.69 4.14 19.90
N LEU A 4 1.46 5.11 19.41
CA LEU A 4 1.36 6.52 19.81
C LEU A 4 0.62 7.37 18.76
N GLY A 5 0.32 6.82 17.57
CA GLY A 5 -0.45 7.51 16.53
C GLY A 5 -1.24 6.55 15.65
N LEU A 6 -2.56 6.72 15.64
CA LEU A 6 -3.48 6.10 14.68
C LEU A 6 -4.13 7.22 13.86
N PHE A 7 -3.87 7.25 12.56
CA PHE A 7 -4.43 8.25 11.64
C PHE A 7 -5.19 7.54 10.52
N TYR A 8 -6.52 7.64 10.52
CA TYR A 8 -7.38 7.03 9.51
C TYR A 8 -8.06 8.12 8.69
N LEU A 9 -7.61 8.30 7.45
CA LEU A 9 -8.17 9.25 6.47
C LEU A 9 -8.52 8.55 5.15
N PHE A 10 -8.72 7.24 5.17
CA PHE A 10 -9.17 6.41 4.06
C PHE A 10 -10.52 6.89 3.47
N TYR A 11 -10.74 6.69 2.16
CA TYR A 11 -11.98 7.03 1.42
C TYR A 11 -12.38 8.51 1.47
N SER A 12 -11.44 9.37 1.87
CA SER A 12 -11.69 10.80 1.99
C SER A 12 -11.88 11.47 0.63
N ARG A 13 -11.22 10.97 -0.44
CA ARG A 13 -11.26 11.52 -1.80
C ARG A 13 -11.03 13.04 -1.86
N PHE A 14 -10.17 13.55 -0.98
CA PHE A 14 -9.74 14.95 -1.01
C PHE A 14 -8.26 15.13 -0.71
N LEU A 15 -7.59 14.12 -0.13
CA LEU A 15 -6.14 14.16 0.01
C LEU A 15 -5.52 13.89 -1.36
N SER A 16 -4.65 14.79 -1.82
CA SER A 16 -4.11 14.75 -3.17
C SER A 16 -2.65 15.18 -3.22
N GLY A 17 -1.94 14.69 -4.24
CA GLY A 17 -0.53 15.01 -4.47
C GLY A 17 0.41 14.17 -3.60
N ALA A 18 1.66 14.61 -3.50
CA ALA A 18 2.68 13.91 -2.73
C ALA A 18 2.44 14.04 -1.21
N ILE A 19 2.82 13.01 -0.46
CA ILE A 19 2.92 13.11 1.02
C ILE A 19 3.95 14.20 1.37
N PRO A 20 3.61 15.21 2.20
CA PRO A 20 4.54 16.28 2.57
C PRO A 20 5.79 15.80 3.31
N ASP A 21 6.92 16.48 3.13
CA ASP A 21 8.20 16.13 3.79
C ASP A 21 8.21 16.29 5.31
N ASP A 22 7.25 17.04 5.85
CA ASP A 22 7.03 17.25 7.28
C ASP A 22 5.87 16.41 7.84
N PHE A 23 5.38 15.44 7.06
CA PHE A 23 4.33 14.53 7.50
C PHE A 23 4.75 13.80 8.78
N LEU A 24 3.96 13.97 9.85
CA LEU A 24 4.18 13.40 11.18
C LEU A 24 5.54 13.70 11.81
N LYS A 25 6.20 14.79 11.38
CA LYS A 25 7.51 15.22 11.87
C LYS A 25 7.62 15.29 13.40
N SER A 26 6.56 15.77 14.06
CA SER A 26 6.54 15.93 15.52
C SER A 26 6.49 14.61 16.27
N ILE A 27 5.77 13.60 15.75
CA ILE A 27 5.70 12.26 16.38
C ILE A 27 7.09 11.62 16.36
N ARG A 28 7.76 11.72 15.21
CA ARG A 28 9.15 11.27 15.03
C ARG A 28 10.11 11.91 16.03
N GLU A 29 9.98 13.22 16.25
CA GLU A 29 10.87 13.98 17.15
C GLU A 29 10.66 13.63 18.62
N GLU A 30 9.47 13.15 18.99
CA GLU A 30 9.15 12.74 20.35
C GLU A 30 9.64 11.31 20.65
N ASP A 31 9.33 10.33 19.78
CA ASP A 31 9.81 8.96 19.92
C ASP A 31 9.85 8.21 18.56
N PRO A 32 11.04 8.02 17.97
CA PRO A 32 11.19 7.35 16.67
C PRO A 32 11.00 5.82 16.71
N SER A 33 10.87 5.23 17.91
CA SER A 33 10.65 3.79 18.10
C SER A 33 9.18 3.39 18.13
N VAL A 34 8.28 4.39 18.10
CA VAL A 34 6.84 4.21 18.08
C VAL A 34 6.38 3.57 16.77
N GLU A 35 5.47 2.62 16.90
CA GLU A 35 4.69 2.16 15.75
C GLU A 35 3.64 3.22 15.40
N VAL A 36 3.75 3.76 14.18
CA VAL A 36 2.78 4.71 13.61
C VAL A 36 1.97 4.00 12.55
N VAL A 37 0.64 4.02 12.69
CA VAL A 37 -0.28 3.47 11.70
C VAL A 37 -1.03 4.62 11.03
N VAL A 38 -0.94 4.66 9.70
CA VAL A 38 -1.56 5.68 8.87
C VAL A 38 -2.28 4.98 7.72
N ASP A 39 -3.57 5.24 7.59
CA ASP A 39 -4.36 4.78 6.46
C ASP A 39 -4.82 5.96 5.61
N LEU A 40 -4.23 6.04 4.42
CA LEU A 40 -4.53 7.03 3.40
C LEU A 40 -5.13 6.38 2.14
N SER A 41 -5.60 5.13 2.21
CA SER A 41 -6.16 4.42 1.05
C SER A 41 -7.32 5.19 0.42
N ASP A 42 -7.61 4.92 -0.87
CA ASP A 42 -8.76 5.48 -1.57
C ASP A 42 -8.76 7.03 -1.56
N ASN A 43 -7.59 7.62 -1.79
CA ASN A 43 -7.37 9.06 -1.97
C ASN A 43 -6.62 9.34 -3.28
N PHE A 44 -6.35 10.61 -3.57
CA PHE A 44 -5.64 11.05 -4.78
C PHE A 44 -4.14 11.29 -4.53
N ILE A 45 -3.55 10.54 -3.59
CA ILE A 45 -2.11 10.62 -3.28
C ILE A 45 -1.32 10.10 -4.48
N THR A 46 -0.31 10.85 -4.91
CA THR A 46 0.46 10.53 -6.12
C THR A 46 1.84 9.96 -5.83
N ASP A 47 2.43 10.28 -4.68
CA ASP A 47 3.83 9.93 -4.39
C ASP A 47 4.09 9.76 -2.89
N LEU A 48 4.99 8.84 -2.57
CA LEU A 48 5.59 8.71 -1.25
C LEU A 48 6.81 9.65 -1.15
N SER A 49 6.91 10.41 -0.06
CA SER A 49 8.09 11.22 0.22
C SER A 49 9.21 10.36 0.82
N SER A 50 10.45 10.60 0.40
CA SER A 50 11.64 9.98 0.99
C SER A 50 11.87 10.41 2.44
N SER A 51 11.24 11.49 2.92
CA SER A 51 11.27 11.88 4.34
C SER A 51 10.73 10.80 5.28
N LEU A 52 9.89 9.89 4.76
CA LEU A 52 9.33 8.77 5.50
C LEU A 52 10.41 7.74 5.91
N THR A 53 11.58 7.74 5.27
CA THR A 53 12.76 6.91 5.64
C THR A 53 13.31 7.22 7.03
N THR A 54 12.77 8.24 7.70
CA THR A 54 13.11 8.52 9.08
C THR A 54 12.37 7.65 10.09
N PHE A 55 11.32 6.92 9.65
CA PHE A 55 10.60 5.96 10.48
C PHE A 55 11.13 4.55 10.25
N THR A 56 11.65 3.90 11.29
CA THR A 56 12.07 2.48 11.19
C THR A 56 10.90 1.50 11.27
N ASN A 57 9.79 1.93 11.90
CA ASN A 57 8.57 1.15 12.06
C ASN A 57 7.35 2.01 11.70
N MET A 58 6.71 1.71 10.57
CA MET A 58 5.50 2.39 10.13
C MET A 58 4.58 1.42 9.41
N ASN A 59 3.28 1.57 9.60
CA ASN A 59 2.27 0.88 8.81
C ASN A 59 1.47 1.92 8.03
N LEU A 60 1.92 2.18 6.80
CA LEU A 60 1.31 3.14 5.88
C LEU A 60 0.50 2.41 4.82
N VAL A 61 -0.81 2.61 4.81
CA VAL A 61 -1.72 2.03 3.82
C VAL A 61 -2.05 3.09 2.78
N LEU A 62 -1.73 2.79 1.52
CA LEU A 62 -1.86 3.71 0.36
C LEU A 62 -2.54 3.06 -0.84
N VAL A 63 -3.13 1.88 -0.65
CA VAL A 63 -3.75 1.10 -1.73
C VAL A 63 -4.89 1.88 -2.39
N ASP A 64 -5.14 1.57 -3.67
CA ASP A 64 -6.15 2.24 -4.50
C ASP A 64 -6.06 3.78 -4.47
N SER A 65 -4.84 4.30 -4.50
CA SER A 65 -4.53 5.73 -4.70
C SER A 65 -3.92 5.99 -6.09
N ASP A 66 -3.68 7.26 -6.43
CA ASP A 66 -3.14 7.70 -7.72
C ASP A 66 -1.60 7.59 -7.83
N ILE A 67 -0.99 6.62 -7.15
CA ILE A 67 0.46 6.49 -7.08
C ILE A 67 1.01 5.92 -8.38
N THR A 68 1.87 6.69 -9.06
CA THR A 68 2.49 6.26 -10.33
C THR A 68 4.00 6.06 -10.24
N SER A 69 4.59 6.35 -9.08
CA SER A 69 6.01 6.21 -8.81
C SER A 69 6.25 5.07 -7.83
N PRO A 70 7.36 4.30 -7.95
CA PRO A 70 7.69 3.27 -6.97
C PRO A 70 7.94 3.90 -5.60
N ALA A 71 7.74 3.11 -4.54
CA ALA A 71 8.19 3.50 -3.20
C ALA A 71 9.72 3.74 -3.22
N PRO A 72 10.22 4.79 -2.54
CA PRO A 72 11.66 4.99 -2.38
C PRO A 72 12.34 3.73 -1.84
N GLU A 73 13.43 3.29 -2.47
CA GLU A 73 14.12 2.03 -2.15
C GLU A 73 14.58 1.97 -0.69
N GLU A 74 14.91 3.13 -0.11
CA GLU A 74 15.31 3.28 1.28
C GLU A 74 14.20 2.87 2.26
N LEU A 75 12.91 2.93 1.89
CA LEU A 75 11.82 2.44 2.74
C LEU A 75 11.78 0.91 2.87
N CYS A 76 12.60 0.21 2.09
CA CYS A 76 12.57 -1.23 1.94
C CYS A 76 13.93 -1.88 2.23
N ASP A 77 14.87 -1.09 2.73
CA ASP A 77 16.23 -1.51 3.03
C ASP A 77 16.33 -2.27 4.37
N THR A 78 17.57 -2.60 4.76
CA THR A 78 17.85 -3.36 5.99
C THR A 78 17.41 -2.66 7.28
N ASP A 79 17.28 -1.34 7.28
CA ASP A 79 16.93 -0.54 8.45
C ASP A 79 15.41 -0.40 8.61
N HIS A 80 14.63 -0.71 7.56
CA HIS A 80 13.17 -0.52 7.50
C HIS A 80 12.37 -1.84 7.54
N THR A 81 12.95 -2.90 8.09
CA THR A 81 12.28 -4.21 8.17
C THR A 81 10.94 -4.22 8.89
N GLY A 82 10.73 -3.28 9.81
CA GLY A 82 9.49 -3.14 10.60
C GLY A 82 8.32 -2.53 9.83
N TRP A 83 8.54 -2.08 8.58
CA TRP A 83 7.49 -1.49 7.76
C TRP A 83 6.39 -2.47 7.39
N THR A 84 5.17 -1.94 7.30
CA THR A 84 3.94 -2.69 6.99
C THR A 84 3.78 -3.88 7.94
N ALA A 85 3.84 -3.61 9.25
CA ALA A 85 3.81 -4.64 10.30
C ALA A 85 4.87 -5.74 10.11
N GLY A 86 6.08 -5.34 9.68
CA GLY A 86 7.20 -6.24 9.45
C GLY A 86 7.17 -6.98 8.11
N MET A 87 6.23 -6.68 7.20
CA MET A 87 6.10 -7.39 5.93
C MET A 87 7.29 -7.13 4.99
N VAL A 88 7.85 -5.92 5.02
CA VAL A 88 9.07 -5.58 4.26
C VAL A 88 10.21 -6.53 4.61
N GLY A 89 10.48 -6.74 5.90
CA GLY A 89 11.49 -7.69 6.36
C GLY A 89 11.19 -9.13 5.93
N GLN A 90 9.94 -9.58 6.11
CA GLN A 90 9.54 -10.95 5.77
C GLN A 90 9.67 -11.27 4.27
N VAL A 91 9.22 -10.35 3.40
CA VAL A 91 9.28 -10.51 1.94
C VAL A 91 10.73 -10.53 1.45
N ARG A 92 11.59 -9.67 2.03
CA ARG A 92 13.02 -9.67 1.73
C ARG A 92 13.70 -10.97 2.15
N ASP A 93 13.50 -11.39 3.39
CA ASP A 93 14.11 -12.61 3.92
C ASP A 93 13.56 -13.86 3.23
N GLY A 94 12.34 -13.78 2.68
CA GLY A 94 11.72 -14.78 1.82
C GLY A 94 12.28 -14.86 0.39
N GLY A 95 13.24 -14.00 0.02
CA GLY A 95 13.92 -14.04 -1.27
C GLY A 95 13.19 -13.34 -2.42
N ALA A 96 12.25 -12.44 -2.11
CA ALA A 96 11.64 -11.61 -3.15
C ALA A 96 12.68 -10.72 -3.85
N SER A 97 12.48 -10.47 -5.15
CA SER A 97 13.36 -9.62 -5.95
C SER A 97 13.31 -8.14 -5.54
N ASN A 98 12.17 -7.70 -5.00
CA ASN A 98 11.97 -6.33 -4.52
C ASN A 98 11.16 -6.33 -3.22
N ALA A 99 11.76 -5.87 -2.13
CA ALA A 99 11.08 -5.80 -0.84
C ALA A 99 10.04 -4.66 -0.78
N CYS A 100 10.15 -3.64 -1.65
CA CYS A 100 9.19 -2.53 -1.72
C CYS A 100 7.81 -2.94 -2.20
N ASP A 101 7.69 -4.08 -2.88
CA ASP A 101 6.40 -4.59 -3.29
C ASP A 101 5.52 -4.91 -2.06
N ALA A 102 6.13 -5.09 -0.86
CA ALA A 102 5.43 -5.23 0.41
C ALA A 102 4.75 -3.93 0.91
N ILE A 103 5.08 -2.77 0.32
CA ILE A 103 4.41 -1.50 0.57
C ILE A 103 3.23 -1.35 -0.40
N LEU A 104 3.50 -1.48 -1.70
CA LEU A 104 2.49 -1.44 -2.78
C LEU A 104 2.91 -2.39 -3.90
N CYS A 105 1.97 -3.16 -4.44
CA CYS A 105 2.22 -3.96 -5.64
C CYS A 105 2.68 -3.06 -6.81
N PRO A 106 3.58 -3.55 -7.69
CA PRO A 106 4.09 -2.77 -8.80
C PRO A 106 3.00 -2.41 -9.82
N LEU A 107 3.26 -1.37 -10.62
CA LEU A 107 2.42 -1.01 -11.77
C LEU A 107 2.12 -2.22 -12.67
N GLY A 108 0.89 -2.30 -13.16
CA GLY A 108 0.47 -3.41 -14.00
C GLY A 108 0.32 -4.71 -13.24
N SER A 109 0.23 -4.68 -11.90
CA SER A 109 -0.02 -5.85 -11.06
C SER A 109 -0.99 -5.53 -9.93
N TYR A 110 -1.62 -6.55 -9.38
CA TYR A 110 -2.59 -6.40 -8.30
C TYR A 110 -2.55 -7.60 -7.37
N ASN A 111 -3.14 -7.44 -6.19
CA ASN A 111 -3.73 -8.55 -5.44
C ASN A 111 -4.75 -7.97 -4.47
N LYS A 112 -5.53 -8.80 -3.78
CA LYS A 112 -6.58 -8.31 -2.86
C LYS A 112 -6.07 -7.45 -1.67
N ASP A 113 -4.77 -7.43 -1.40
CA ASP A 113 -4.18 -6.59 -0.35
C ASP A 113 -3.51 -5.32 -0.92
N GLY A 114 -3.39 -5.20 -2.25
CA GLY A 114 -2.64 -4.14 -2.94
C GLY A 114 -1.14 -4.15 -2.65
N ARG A 115 -0.59 -5.24 -2.08
CA ARG A 115 0.83 -5.36 -1.69
C ARG A 115 1.27 -6.81 -1.57
N LEU A 116 2.54 -7.05 -1.84
CA LEU A 116 3.18 -8.37 -1.70
C LEU A 116 3.24 -8.80 -0.23
N SER A 117 2.96 -10.07 0.02
CA SER A 117 3.19 -10.70 1.31
C SER A 117 3.74 -12.11 1.13
N VAL A 118 4.17 -12.73 2.22
CA VAL A 118 4.58 -14.14 2.22
C VAL A 118 3.45 -15.10 1.79
N ALA A 119 2.19 -14.66 1.85
CA ALA A 119 1.02 -15.47 1.51
C ALA A 119 0.41 -15.13 0.16
N ARG A 120 0.75 -13.98 -0.44
CA ARG A 120 0.07 -13.46 -1.64
C ARG A 120 1.04 -12.65 -2.49
N GLY A 121 1.27 -13.13 -3.72
CA GLY A 121 2.02 -12.44 -4.77
C GLY A 121 1.25 -11.25 -5.35
N CYS A 122 1.92 -10.43 -6.15
CA CYS A 122 1.27 -9.47 -7.03
C CYS A 122 1.14 -10.12 -8.41
N ASP A 123 -0.10 -10.37 -8.83
CA ASP A 123 -0.42 -11.02 -10.10
C ASP A 123 -0.52 -9.96 -11.21
N ASP A 124 -0.19 -10.33 -12.45
CA ASP A 124 -0.24 -9.42 -13.60
C ASP A 124 -1.67 -8.87 -13.82
N CYS A 125 -1.77 -7.57 -14.03
CA CYS A 125 -3.02 -6.85 -14.28
C CYS A 125 -2.78 -5.59 -15.11
N THR A 126 -2.96 -5.66 -16.42
CA THR A 126 -2.71 -4.53 -17.33
C THR A 126 -3.64 -3.34 -17.14
N SER A 127 -4.81 -3.55 -16.54
CA SER A 127 -5.78 -2.51 -16.17
C SER A 127 -5.37 -1.74 -14.91
N CYS A 128 -4.41 -2.24 -14.12
CA CYS A 128 -3.86 -1.55 -12.98
C CYS A 128 -2.80 -0.52 -13.43
N THR A 129 -3.19 0.76 -13.48
CA THR A 129 -2.32 1.86 -13.92
C THR A 129 -1.64 2.62 -12.78
N THR A 130 -1.79 2.15 -11.54
CA THR A 130 -1.19 2.73 -10.33
C THR A 130 -0.48 1.64 -9.52
N PHE A 131 0.36 2.03 -8.58
CA PHE A 131 0.91 1.09 -7.60
C PHE A 131 -0.16 0.73 -6.56
N GLY A 132 -0.20 -0.55 -6.20
CA GLY A 132 -1.04 -1.09 -5.12
C GLY A 132 -2.54 -1.16 -5.40
N CYS A 133 -2.92 -1.51 -6.64
CA CYS A 133 -4.31 -1.85 -6.94
C CYS A 133 -4.79 -3.08 -6.14
N THR A 134 -6.00 -3.01 -5.60
CA THR A 134 -6.63 -4.15 -4.91
C THR A 134 -7.56 -4.98 -5.78
N SER A 135 -7.83 -4.51 -6.99
CA SER A 135 -8.72 -5.15 -7.97
C SER A 135 -8.13 -5.11 -9.37
N CYS A 136 -8.54 -6.06 -10.21
CA CYS A 136 -8.16 -6.13 -11.61
C CYS A 136 -9.39 -6.23 -12.51
N MET A 137 -9.47 -5.40 -13.55
CA MET A 137 -10.56 -5.49 -14.53
C MET A 137 -10.27 -6.52 -15.65
N ASP A 138 -9.02 -6.98 -15.76
CA ASP A 138 -8.63 -8.02 -16.72
C ASP A 138 -8.95 -9.44 -16.21
N ASP A 139 -9.35 -9.55 -14.94
CA ASP A 139 -9.96 -10.76 -14.42
C ASP A 139 -11.29 -10.98 -15.14
N THR A 140 -11.26 -11.80 -16.19
CA THR A 140 -12.48 -12.36 -16.73
C THR A 140 -13.22 -13.06 -15.58
N PRO A 141 -14.51 -12.75 -15.33
CA PRO A 141 -15.23 -13.23 -14.16
C PRO A 141 -15.17 -14.77 -14.08
N THR A 142 -14.42 -15.30 -13.12
CA THR A 142 -14.15 -16.75 -13.03
C THR A 142 -15.30 -17.45 -12.31
N THR A 143 -16.45 -17.60 -12.96
CA THR A 143 -17.61 -18.44 -12.55
C THR A 143 -18.26 -18.15 -11.18
N GLY A 144 -17.56 -17.53 -10.22
CA GLY A 144 -18.08 -17.01 -8.94
C GLY A 144 -18.71 -15.62 -9.07
N ASP A 145 -18.36 -14.88 -10.12
CA ASP A 145 -18.90 -13.54 -10.40
C ASP A 145 -20.18 -13.55 -11.26
N LYS A 146 -20.72 -14.75 -11.56
CA LYS A 146 -22.04 -14.90 -12.20
C LYS A 146 -23.18 -14.26 -11.39
N VAL A 147 -22.94 -13.94 -10.12
CA VAL A 147 -23.89 -13.16 -9.32
C VAL A 147 -24.10 -11.76 -9.91
N TYR A 148 -23.06 -11.11 -10.44
CA TYR A 148 -23.19 -9.78 -11.04
C TYR A 148 -23.96 -9.80 -12.37
N GLU A 149 -23.76 -10.83 -13.21
CA GLU A 149 -24.57 -11.02 -14.43
C GLU A 149 -26.03 -11.32 -14.09
N ILE A 150 -26.30 -12.20 -13.11
CA ILE A 150 -27.67 -12.53 -12.68
C ILE A 150 -28.38 -11.30 -12.08
N LEU A 151 -27.68 -10.47 -11.32
CA LEU A 151 -28.29 -9.27 -10.73
C LEU A 151 -28.67 -8.24 -11.81
N ASN A 152 -27.86 -8.07 -12.86
CA ASN A 152 -28.19 -7.16 -13.95
C ASN A 152 -29.36 -7.64 -14.82
N GLU A 153 -29.58 -8.96 -14.93
CA GLU A 153 -30.76 -9.53 -15.61
C GLU A 153 -32.05 -9.48 -14.76
N LEU A 154 -31.93 -9.40 -13.42
CA LEU A 154 -33.09 -9.35 -12.51
C LEU A 154 -33.67 -7.95 -12.28
N PHE A 155 -32.94 -6.89 -12.63
CA PHE A 155 -33.36 -5.49 -12.45
C PHE A 155 -33.68 -4.75 -13.76
N THR A 156 -33.85 -5.47 -14.88
CA THR A 156 -34.51 -4.99 -16.11
C THR A 156 -35.86 -5.66 -16.30
#